data_AF-A0A818G6F1-F1
#
_entry.id   AF-A0A818G6F1-F1
#
_cell.length_a   1.000
_cell.length_b   1.000
_cell.length_c   1.000
_cell.angle_alpha   90.00
_cell.angle_beta   90.00
_cell.angle_gamma   90.00
#
_symmetry.space_group_name_H-M   'P 1'
#
loop_
_entity.id
_entity.type
_entity.pdbx_description
1 polymer ?
#
loop_
_entity_poly.entity_id
_entity_poly.type
_entity_poly.pdbx_seq_one_letter_code
_entity_poly.pdbx_strand_id
1 'polypeptide(L)'
;MLSLEYSKKLFNRKHNRCCCEKCYPACSQDFYVEGGFKYVIPRGWVRFGLYIDDAQTAAAENIWNKSVVSYHGTTSEAAKSIIEHHQFLPPGDQCIGGYVIGIRKGHIPNKFQVYTSPTIAYSGDDIYSPSISFRSTSGQSYRAKVVLQCRQQPGTYKIQAETIGADSRRICSIIPNSEVEYFTEV
;
A
#
# COMPACT_ATOMS: atom_id res chain seq x y z
N MET A 1 0.10 -23.12 7.66
CA MET A 1 0.89 -22.04 8.30
C MET A 1 1.32 -21.10 7.19
N LEU A 2 0.74 -19.89 7.13
CA LEU A 2 1.00 -18.96 6.04
C LEU A 2 2.40 -18.34 6.21
N SER A 3 3.34 -18.81 5.40
CA SER A 3 4.47 -18.01 4.95
C SER A 3 4.00 -17.26 3.71
N LEU A 4 4.36 -15.99 3.55
CA LEU A 4 3.96 -15.23 2.35
C LEU A 4 4.63 -15.79 1.07
N GLU A 5 5.73 -16.54 1.23
CA GLU A 5 6.44 -17.28 0.16
C GLU A 5 6.56 -16.53 -1.16
N TYR A 6 6.97 -15.26 -1.09
CA TYR A 6 7.30 -14.51 -2.28
C TYR A 6 8.61 -15.01 -2.90
N SER A 7 8.66 -15.06 -4.22
CA SER A 7 9.93 -15.29 -4.94
C SER A 7 10.94 -14.20 -4.59
N LYS A 8 12.13 -14.60 -4.13
CA LYS A 8 13.22 -13.65 -3.80
C LYS A 8 13.64 -12.79 -4.99
N LYS A 9 13.37 -13.24 -6.22
CA LYS A 9 13.68 -12.53 -7.47
C LYS A 9 12.85 -11.25 -7.64
N LEU A 10 11.72 -11.13 -6.94
CA LEU A 10 10.85 -9.96 -7.00
C LEU A 10 11.41 -8.76 -6.21
N PHE A 11 12.36 -9.00 -5.30
CA PHE A 11 12.82 -7.97 -4.36
C PHE A 11 14.17 -7.37 -4.73
N ASN A 12 14.21 -6.05 -4.71
CA ASN A 12 15.44 -5.27 -4.79
C ASN A 12 15.83 -4.73 -3.41
N ARG A 13 16.76 -5.43 -2.76
CA ARG A 13 17.22 -5.11 -1.40
C ARG A 13 17.81 -3.70 -1.25
N LYS A 14 18.30 -3.09 -2.34
CA LYS A 14 18.83 -1.72 -2.34
C LYS A 14 17.81 -0.69 -1.87
N HIS A 15 16.51 -0.97 -2.06
CA HIS A 15 15.42 -0.07 -1.72
C HIS A 15 14.66 -0.45 -0.45
N ASN A 16 15.12 -1.49 0.26
CA ASN A 16 14.58 -1.86 1.58
C ASN A 16 14.78 -0.71 2.56
N ARG A 17 13.80 -0.50 3.44
CA ARG A 17 13.88 0.53 4.48
C ARG A 17 13.22 0.06 5.76
N CYS A 18 13.94 0.13 6.87
CA CYS A 18 13.37 -0.08 8.19
C CYS A 18 12.87 1.26 8.72
N CYS A 19 11.61 1.33 9.16
CA CYS A 19 11.00 2.51 9.74
C CYS A 19 10.72 2.33 11.25
N CYS A 20 11.47 1.47 11.95
CA CYS A 20 11.37 1.33 13.39
C CYS A 20 11.88 2.58 14.12
N GLU A 21 11.60 2.70 15.42
CA GLU A 21 11.99 3.86 16.25
C GLU A 21 13.49 4.15 16.24
N LYS A 22 14.34 3.14 16.07
CA LYS A 22 15.80 3.33 15.96
C LYS A 22 16.21 3.94 14.63
N CYS A 23 15.61 3.49 13.52
CA CYS A 23 15.92 3.98 12.18
C CYS A 23 15.22 5.30 11.87
N TYR A 24 14.09 5.55 12.53
CA TYR A 24 13.23 6.71 12.37
C TYR A 24 12.74 7.17 13.75
N PRO A 25 13.58 7.86 14.52
CA PRO A 25 13.21 8.39 15.83
C PRO A 25 12.17 9.50 15.71
N ALA A 26 11.48 9.79 16.81
CA ALA A 26 10.41 10.80 16.87
C ALA A 26 10.85 12.22 16.45
N CYS A 27 12.13 12.54 16.60
CA CYS A 27 12.70 13.82 16.16
C CYS A 27 12.93 13.91 14.63
N SER A 28 12.84 12.80 13.90
CA SER A 28 12.86 12.84 12.43
C SER A 28 11.58 13.47 11.92
N GLN A 29 11.59 13.98 10.69
CA GLN A 29 10.36 14.43 10.03
C GLN A 29 9.31 13.30 9.92
N ASP A 30 8.03 13.66 9.88
CA ASP A 30 6.93 12.70 9.83
C ASP A 30 6.34 12.47 8.44
N PHE A 31 6.69 13.30 7.47
CA PHE A 31 6.25 13.17 6.08
C PHE A 31 7.35 13.57 5.10
N TYR A 32 7.17 13.18 3.86
CA TYR A 32 7.91 13.68 2.70
C TYR A 32 6.93 14.35 1.73
N VAL A 33 7.46 15.18 0.81
CA VAL A 33 6.70 15.73 -0.31
C VAL A 33 7.25 15.14 -1.60
N GLU A 34 6.40 14.45 -2.35
CA GLU A 34 6.74 13.80 -3.62
C GLU A 34 5.61 14.06 -4.62
N GLY A 35 5.96 14.43 -5.86
CA GLY A 35 4.95 14.81 -6.87
C GLY A 35 4.06 15.98 -6.46
N GLY A 36 4.52 16.83 -5.52
CA GLY A 36 3.77 17.96 -4.97
C GLY A 36 2.84 17.63 -3.80
N PHE A 37 2.74 16.36 -3.38
CA PHE A 37 1.85 15.93 -2.31
C PHE A 37 2.60 15.36 -1.11
N LYS A 38 2.05 15.59 0.09
CA LYS A 38 2.56 15.00 1.32
C LYS A 38 2.20 13.52 1.38
N TYR A 39 3.12 12.69 1.84
CA TYR A 39 2.81 11.35 2.33
C TYR A 39 3.55 11.07 3.64
N VAL A 40 2.89 10.35 4.53
CA VAL A 40 3.33 10.11 5.91
C VAL A 40 4.34 8.97 5.93
N ILE A 41 5.43 9.16 6.66
CA ILE A 41 6.44 8.13 6.87
C ILE A 41 5.82 6.99 7.67
N PRO A 42 5.95 5.73 7.22
CA PRO A 42 5.27 4.60 7.84
C PRO A 42 6.06 4.10 9.05
N ARG A 43 6.15 4.91 10.11
CA ARG A 43 6.86 4.54 11.35
C ARG A 43 6.27 3.26 11.94
N GLY A 44 7.14 2.37 12.43
CA GLY A 44 6.79 1.04 12.91
C GLY A 44 6.74 -0.04 11.82
N TRP A 45 6.85 0.32 10.53
CA TRP A 45 6.83 -0.63 9.42
C TRP A 45 8.22 -0.95 8.89
N VAL A 46 8.30 -2.04 8.12
CA VAL A 46 9.45 -2.35 7.27
C VAL A 46 8.98 -2.37 5.81
N ARG A 47 9.73 -1.66 4.95
CA ARG A 47 9.50 -1.62 3.51
C ARG A 47 10.48 -2.53 2.81
N PHE A 48 9.97 -3.37 1.93
CA PHE A 48 10.78 -4.18 1.01
C PHE A 48 10.70 -3.57 -0.39
N GLY A 49 11.85 -3.35 -1.01
CA GLY A 49 11.92 -2.84 -2.38
C GLY A 49 11.56 -3.93 -3.38
N LEU A 50 10.78 -3.57 -4.40
CA LEU A 50 10.43 -4.46 -5.52
C LEU A 50 11.23 -4.08 -6.77
N TYR A 51 11.52 -5.05 -7.62
CA TYR A 51 11.88 -4.75 -9.01
C TYR A 51 10.64 -4.27 -9.77
N ILE A 52 10.87 -3.43 -10.77
CA ILE A 52 9.84 -3.02 -11.73
C ILE A 52 10.29 -3.51 -13.10
N ASP A 53 9.36 -4.03 -13.91
CA ASP A 53 9.70 -4.59 -15.23
C ASP A 53 10.25 -3.53 -16.17
N ASP A 54 9.61 -2.36 -16.18
CA ASP A 54 9.94 -1.30 -17.11
C ASP A 54 10.67 -0.14 -16.44
N ALA A 55 11.86 -0.44 -15.93
CA ALA A 55 12.74 0.54 -15.30
C ALA A 55 13.16 1.68 -16.25
N GLN A 56 13.18 1.41 -17.56
CA GLN A 56 13.55 2.40 -18.58
C GLN A 56 12.42 3.40 -18.81
N THR A 57 11.19 2.95 -19.02
CA THR A 57 10.03 3.83 -19.12
C THR A 57 9.82 4.61 -17.82
N ALA A 58 9.98 3.96 -16.66
CA ALA A 58 9.94 4.64 -15.37
C ALA A 58 10.95 5.80 -15.27
N ALA A 59 12.16 5.61 -15.79
CA ALA A 59 13.17 6.66 -15.84
C ALA A 59 12.83 7.77 -16.85
N ALA A 60 12.37 7.39 -18.06
CA ALA A 60 11.99 8.32 -19.12
C ALA A 60 10.82 9.24 -18.71
N GLU A 61 9.81 8.67 -18.05
CA GLU A 61 8.65 9.38 -17.51
C GLU A 61 8.98 10.14 -16.20
N ASN A 62 10.19 9.94 -15.66
CA ASN A 62 10.65 10.54 -14.41
C ASN A 62 9.69 10.27 -13.23
N ILE A 63 9.13 9.05 -13.17
CA ILE A 63 8.07 8.69 -12.21
C ILE A 63 8.54 8.86 -10.77
N TRP A 64 9.83 8.65 -10.51
CA TRP A 64 10.39 8.71 -9.17
C TRP A 64 10.39 10.11 -8.57
N ASN A 65 10.40 11.16 -9.40
CA ASN A 65 10.40 12.55 -8.96
C ASN A 65 9.05 13.24 -9.18
N LYS A 66 8.28 12.82 -10.19
CA LYS A 66 7.00 13.43 -10.55
C LYS A 66 5.79 12.75 -9.91
N SER A 67 5.86 11.45 -9.62
CA SER A 67 4.70 10.72 -9.09
C SER A 67 4.55 10.90 -7.60
N VAL A 68 3.31 11.03 -7.14
CA VAL A 68 2.98 11.01 -5.72
C VAL A 68 3.22 9.63 -5.14
N VAL A 69 3.46 9.58 -3.83
CA VAL A 69 3.56 8.33 -3.08
C VAL A 69 2.30 8.14 -2.26
N SER A 70 1.73 6.95 -2.32
CA SER A 70 0.55 6.55 -1.54
C SER A 70 0.67 5.09 -1.11
N TYR A 71 -0.27 4.64 -0.29
CA TYR A 71 -0.33 3.32 0.31
C TYR A 71 -1.64 2.63 -0.07
N HIS A 72 -1.57 1.39 -0.55
CA HIS A 72 -2.73 0.56 -0.84
C HIS A 72 -2.85 -0.57 0.19
N GLY A 73 -3.93 -0.54 0.97
CA GLY A 73 -4.27 -1.59 1.91
C GLY A 73 -5.00 -2.74 1.23
N THR A 74 -4.52 -3.97 1.41
CA THR A 74 -5.14 -5.17 0.83
C THR A 74 -4.82 -6.41 1.67
N THR A 75 -5.39 -7.56 1.31
CA THR A 75 -5.08 -8.83 1.97
C THR A 75 -3.71 -9.35 1.53
N SER A 76 -3.10 -10.26 2.30
CA SER A 76 -1.84 -10.89 1.93
C SER A 76 -1.89 -11.63 0.61
N GLU A 77 -3.02 -12.28 0.33
CA GLU A 77 -3.24 -13.09 -0.87
C GLU A 77 -3.33 -12.18 -2.10
N ALA A 78 -4.09 -11.08 -1.99
CA ALA A 78 -4.19 -10.09 -3.05
C ALA A 78 -2.86 -9.36 -3.27
N ALA A 79 -2.15 -8.98 -2.20
CA ALA A 79 -0.80 -8.41 -2.30
C ALA A 79 0.16 -9.37 -3.02
N LYS A 80 0.09 -10.67 -2.72
CA LYS A 80 0.87 -11.70 -3.43
C LYS A 80 0.55 -11.73 -4.92
N SER A 81 -0.72 -11.80 -5.27
CA SER A 81 -1.13 -11.82 -6.67
C SER A 81 -0.71 -10.55 -7.42
N ILE A 82 -0.86 -9.37 -6.82
CA ILE A 82 -0.43 -8.09 -7.41
C ILE A 82 1.08 -8.07 -7.65
N ILE A 83 1.87 -8.48 -6.65
CA ILE A 83 3.33 -8.48 -6.75
C ILE A 83 3.84 -9.54 -7.72
N GLU A 84 3.16 -10.68 -7.88
CA GLU A 84 3.60 -11.75 -8.80
C GLU A 84 3.11 -11.53 -10.25
N HIS A 85 2.01 -10.80 -10.46
CA HIS A 85 1.50 -10.44 -11.79
C HIS A 85 1.91 -9.04 -12.28
N HIS A 86 2.49 -8.23 -11.40
CA HIS A 86 2.91 -6.87 -11.70
C HIS A 86 1.73 -5.98 -12.17
N GLN A 87 0.52 -6.31 -11.71
CA GLN A 87 -0.72 -5.64 -12.09
C GLN A 87 -1.61 -5.43 -10.86
N PHE A 88 -2.28 -4.28 -10.82
CA PHE A 88 -3.39 -4.10 -9.87
C PHE A 88 -4.57 -4.94 -10.34
N LEU A 89 -5.10 -5.75 -9.43
CA LEU A 89 -6.22 -6.65 -9.72
C LEU A 89 -7.49 -6.07 -9.09
N PRO A 90 -8.42 -5.52 -9.88
CA PRO A 90 -9.73 -5.09 -9.38
C PRO A 90 -10.59 -6.24 -8.83
N PRO A 91 -11.65 -5.92 -8.04
CA PRO A 91 -12.63 -6.91 -7.62
C PRO A 91 -13.25 -7.64 -8.82
N GLY A 92 -13.34 -8.97 -8.76
CA GLY A 92 -13.77 -9.81 -9.88
C GLY A 92 -12.62 -10.42 -10.69
N ASP A 93 -11.39 -9.92 -10.54
CA ASP A 93 -10.22 -10.52 -11.18
C ASP A 93 -9.80 -11.82 -10.50
N GLN A 94 -9.15 -12.69 -11.27
CA GLN A 94 -8.66 -13.98 -10.82
C GLN A 94 -7.18 -13.89 -10.41
N CYS A 95 -6.88 -14.28 -9.17
CA CYS A 95 -5.53 -14.38 -8.62
C CYS A 95 -4.82 -15.68 -9.03
N ILE A 96 -3.50 -15.73 -8.81
CA ILE A 96 -2.72 -16.96 -8.88
C ILE A 96 -3.31 -18.02 -7.93
N GLY A 97 -3.64 -19.19 -8.49
CA GLY A 97 -4.31 -20.27 -7.76
C GLY A 97 -5.83 -20.33 -7.96
N GLY A 98 -6.39 -19.46 -8.80
CA GLY A 98 -7.76 -19.56 -9.31
C GLY A 98 -8.84 -18.90 -8.44
N TYR A 99 -8.45 -18.32 -7.30
CA TYR A 99 -9.35 -17.52 -6.44
C TYR A 99 -9.72 -16.20 -7.11
N VAL A 100 -10.98 -15.76 -6.97
CA VAL A 100 -11.48 -14.49 -7.48
C VAL A 100 -11.51 -13.44 -6.37
N ILE A 101 -10.99 -12.24 -6.63
CA ILE A 101 -10.99 -11.14 -5.66
C ILE A 101 -12.44 -10.80 -5.30
N GLY A 102 -12.79 -11.07 -4.04
CA GLY A 102 -14.14 -10.90 -3.54
C GLY A 102 -14.62 -9.46 -3.61
N ILE A 103 -15.85 -9.27 -4.07
CA ILE A 103 -16.57 -8.01 -3.98
C ILE A 103 -16.89 -7.75 -2.50
N ARG A 104 -16.26 -6.74 -1.90
CA ARG A 104 -16.51 -6.39 -0.49
C ARG A 104 -17.94 -5.84 -0.31
N LYS A 105 -18.54 -6.07 0.87
CA LYS A 105 -19.86 -5.52 1.21
C LYS A 105 -19.82 -3.98 1.12
N GLY A 106 -20.71 -3.39 0.32
CA GLY A 106 -20.72 -1.96 0.01
C GLY A 106 -20.06 -1.57 -1.32
N HIS A 107 -19.46 -2.52 -2.04
CA HIS A 107 -18.95 -2.30 -3.39
C HIS A 107 -20.08 -1.95 -4.36
N ILE A 108 -19.89 -0.88 -5.14
CA ILE A 108 -20.83 -0.44 -6.16
C ILE A 108 -20.66 -1.34 -7.40
N PRO A 109 -21.69 -2.05 -7.88
CA PRO A 109 -21.58 -2.86 -9.10
C PRO A 109 -21.02 -2.06 -10.27
N ASN A 110 -20.14 -2.66 -11.07
CA ASN A 110 -19.49 -2.08 -12.26
C ASN A 110 -18.59 -0.85 -12.00
N LYS A 111 -18.12 -0.65 -10.77
CA LYS A 111 -17.05 0.31 -10.48
C LYS A 111 -15.78 -0.43 -10.07
N PHE A 112 -14.81 -0.49 -10.97
CA PHE A 112 -13.49 -0.98 -10.68
C PHE A 112 -12.62 0.20 -10.29
N GLN A 113 -12.26 0.29 -9.01
CA GLN A 113 -11.53 1.42 -8.47
C GLN A 113 -10.39 0.95 -7.59
N VAL A 114 -9.23 1.57 -7.77
CA VAL A 114 -8.07 1.37 -6.90
C VAL A 114 -8.04 2.50 -5.90
N TYR A 115 -8.03 2.14 -4.62
CA TYR A 115 -7.99 3.07 -3.50
C TYR A 115 -6.60 3.06 -2.85
N THR A 116 -6.05 4.24 -2.62
CA THR A 116 -4.79 4.43 -1.91
C THR A 116 -4.91 5.60 -0.94
N SER A 117 -3.90 5.80 -0.09
CA SER A 117 -3.87 6.91 0.87
C SER A 117 -2.47 7.47 1.02
N PRO A 118 -2.30 8.79 1.24
CA PRO A 118 -1.00 9.35 1.61
C PRO A 118 -0.54 8.93 3.02
N THR A 119 -1.35 8.19 3.79
CA THR A 119 -0.97 7.72 5.12
C THR A 119 -1.21 6.23 5.32
N ILE A 120 -0.20 5.54 5.84
CA ILE A 120 -0.31 4.12 6.18
C ILE A 120 -1.28 3.89 7.35
N ALA A 121 -1.60 4.91 8.15
CA ALA A 121 -2.58 4.78 9.23
C ALA A 121 -3.98 4.46 8.70
N TYR A 122 -4.32 4.96 7.51
CA TYR A 122 -5.58 4.64 6.84
C TYR A 122 -5.48 3.30 6.12
N SER A 123 -4.52 3.15 5.19
CA SER A 123 -4.36 1.92 4.40
C SER A 123 -3.97 0.68 5.21
N GLY A 124 -3.41 0.87 6.41
CA GLY A 124 -3.07 -0.20 7.35
C GLY A 124 -4.18 -0.53 8.35
N ASP A 125 -5.34 0.14 8.29
CA ASP A 125 -6.50 -0.22 9.10
C ASP A 125 -6.94 -1.65 8.79
N ASP A 126 -7.45 -2.40 9.78
CA ASP A 126 -7.82 -3.81 9.60
C ASP A 126 -8.98 -4.01 8.60
N ILE A 127 -9.77 -2.97 8.30
CA ILE A 127 -10.76 -3.01 7.22
C ILE A 127 -10.08 -3.20 5.86
N TYR A 128 -8.93 -2.57 5.63
CA TYR A 128 -8.22 -2.61 4.36
C TYR A 128 -7.10 -3.66 4.33
N SER A 129 -6.31 -3.73 5.40
CA SER A 129 -5.16 -4.63 5.57
C SER A 129 -5.33 -5.50 6.84
N PRO A 130 -6.10 -6.59 6.75
CA PRO A 130 -6.30 -7.49 7.87
C PRO A 130 -4.97 -8.09 8.36
N SER A 131 -4.81 -8.15 9.68
CA SER A 131 -3.63 -8.78 10.29
C SER A 131 -3.60 -10.29 10.06
N ILE A 132 -2.48 -10.80 9.57
CA ILE A 132 -2.21 -12.24 9.40
C ILE A 132 -1.25 -12.77 10.46
N SER A 133 -1.40 -14.05 10.80
CA SER A 133 -0.43 -14.75 11.65
C SER A 133 0.59 -15.47 10.78
N PHE A 134 1.88 -15.25 11.05
CA PHE A 134 2.96 -15.98 10.41
C PHE A 134 3.97 -16.46 11.46
N ARG A 135 4.70 -17.52 11.14
CA ARG A 135 5.78 -18.05 11.99
C ARG A 135 7.11 -17.77 11.32
N SER A 136 8.04 -17.17 12.06
CA SER A 136 9.39 -16.93 11.58
C SER A 136 10.17 -18.24 11.42
N THR A 137 11.32 -18.15 10.76
CA THR A 137 12.29 -19.24 10.68
C THR A 137 12.86 -19.65 12.05
N SER A 138 12.83 -18.75 13.04
CA SER A 138 13.18 -19.05 14.44
C SER A 138 12.06 -19.75 15.22
N GLY A 139 10.92 -20.02 14.59
CA GLY A 139 9.77 -20.67 15.22
C GLY A 139 8.87 -19.75 16.04
N GLN A 140 9.17 -18.45 16.09
CA GLN A 140 8.37 -17.44 16.79
C GLN A 140 7.16 -17.03 15.93
N SER A 141 5.99 -16.94 16.56
CA SER A 141 4.77 -16.46 15.90
C SER A 141 4.66 -14.95 16.00
N TYR A 142 4.21 -14.32 14.91
CA TYR A 142 4.00 -12.88 14.78
C TYR A 142 2.65 -12.61 14.12
N ARG A 143 2.10 -11.42 14.40
CA ARG A 143 1.03 -10.83 13.59
C ARG A 143 1.63 -9.73 12.73
N ALA A 144 1.35 -9.76 11.44
CA ALA A 144 1.77 -8.72 10.51
C ALA A 144 0.59 -8.24 9.65
N LYS A 145 0.76 -7.05 9.10
CA LYS A 145 -0.11 -6.47 8.07
C LYS A 145 0.73 -6.24 6.81
N VAL A 146 0.08 -6.24 5.65
CA VAL A 146 0.73 -6.01 4.36
C VAL A 146 0.05 -4.84 3.66
N VAL A 147 0.86 -3.88 3.22
CA VAL A 147 0.43 -2.68 2.51
C VAL A 147 1.39 -2.48 1.34
N LEU A 148 0.87 -2.14 0.17
CA LEU A 148 1.69 -1.78 -0.99
C LEU A 148 1.97 -0.29 -0.97
N GLN A 149 3.23 0.12 -1.10
CA GLN A 149 3.57 1.51 -1.37
C GLN A 149 3.58 1.74 -2.88
N CYS A 150 2.80 2.70 -3.34
CA CYS A 150 2.51 2.95 -4.75
C CYS A 150 3.11 4.28 -5.20
N ARG A 151 3.33 4.39 -6.51
CA ARG A 151 3.59 5.66 -7.20
C ARG A 151 2.40 5.92 -8.12
N GLN A 152 1.78 7.09 -7.99
CA GLN A 152 0.66 7.49 -8.85
C GLN A 152 1.00 8.77 -9.60
N GLN A 153 0.64 8.83 -10.87
CA GLN A 153 0.82 10.04 -11.67
C GLN A 153 -0.13 11.14 -11.18
N PRO A 154 0.35 12.37 -10.93
CA PRO A 154 -0.54 13.48 -10.57
C PRO A 154 -1.62 13.69 -11.64
N GLY A 155 -2.86 13.91 -11.20
CA GLY A 155 -4.00 14.13 -12.09
C GLY A 155 -4.70 12.86 -12.58
N THR A 156 -4.20 11.65 -12.28
CA THR A 156 -4.85 10.38 -12.65
C THR A 156 -5.70 9.76 -11.53
N TYR A 157 -5.90 10.50 -10.44
CA TYR A 157 -6.70 10.08 -9.30
C TYR A 157 -7.51 11.26 -8.77
N LYS A 158 -8.60 10.95 -8.09
CA LYS A 158 -9.43 11.91 -7.36
C LYS A 158 -9.15 11.77 -5.86
N ILE A 159 -9.21 12.89 -5.14
CA ILE A 159 -9.02 12.95 -3.68
C ILE A 159 -10.40 13.07 -3.04
N GLN A 160 -10.64 12.29 -1.99
CA GLN A 160 -11.89 12.34 -1.23
C GLN A 160 -11.69 12.10 0.26
N ALA A 161 -12.79 12.29 0.99
CA ALA A 161 -12.87 12.03 2.41
C ALA A 161 -12.78 10.54 2.75
N GLU A 162 -12.48 10.25 4.01
CA GLU A 162 -12.49 8.91 4.57
C GLU A 162 -13.86 8.23 4.43
N THR A 163 -13.85 6.91 4.25
CA THR A 163 -15.03 6.07 4.04
C THR A 163 -15.19 4.99 5.12
N ILE A 164 -14.31 4.96 6.13
CA ILE A 164 -14.34 3.98 7.23
C ILE A 164 -15.29 4.38 8.36
N GLY A 165 -15.94 5.54 8.26
CA GLY A 165 -16.81 6.05 9.31
C GLY A 165 -16.02 6.41 10.56
N ALA A 166 -14.91 7.13 10.39
CA ALA A 166 -14.08 7.56 11.50
C ALA A 166 -14.77 8.62 12.39
N ASP A 167 -15.96 9.10 12.02
CA ASP A 167 -16.70 10.17 12.71
C ASP A 167 -15.80 11.41 12.92
N SER A 168 -15.67 11.84 14.18
CA SER A 168 -14.79 12.93 14.61
C SER A 168 -13.35 12.48 14.92
N ARG A 169 -13.06 11.17 14.85
CA ARG A 169 -11.72 10.64 15.15
C ARG A 169 -10.77 11.00 14.02
N ARG A 170 -9.68 11.69 14.38
CA ARG A 170 -8.60 11.97 13.43
C ARG A 170 -7.83 10.69 13.12
N ILE A 171 -7.82 10.25 11.86
CA ILE A 171 -7.10 9.05 11.41
C ILE A 171 -5.58 9.29 11.41
N CYS A 172 -5.17 10.48 10.96
CA CYS A 172 -3.77 10.86 10.85
C CYS A 172 -3.58 12.30 11.33
N SER A 173 -2.54 12.54 12.13
CA SER A 173 -2.21 13.88 12.62
C SER A 173 -1.83 14.86 11.50
N ILE A 174 -1.37 14.35 10.35
CA ILE A 174 -0.80 15.16 9.25
C ILE A 174 -1.81 15.35 8.12
N ILE A 175 -2.46 14.28 7.69
CA ILE A 175 -3.42 14.29 6.57
C ILE A 175 -4.82 14.46 7.14
N PRO A 176 -5.62 15.42 6.64
CA PRO A 176 -7.01 15.58 7.08
C PRO A 176 -7.87 14.42 6.58
N ASN A 177 -8.88 14.04 7.38
CA ASN A 177 -9.83 13.00 7.00
C ASN A 177 -10.57 13.35 5.70
N SER A 178 -10.67 14.63 5.31
CA SER A 178 -11.28 15.09 4.06
C SER A 178 -10.45 14.82 2.80
N GLU A 179 -9.17 14.42 2.95
CA GLU A 179 -8.23 14.22 1.83
C GLU A 179 -7.45 12.91 1.97
N VAL A 180 -7.93 11.98 2.80
CA VAL A 180 -7.16 10.78 3.18
C VAL A 180 -7.27 9.65 2.15
N GLU A 181 -8.19 9.72 1.21
CA GLU A 181 -8.45 8.65 0.24
C GLU A 181 -8.26 9.15 -1.19
N TYR A 182 -7.39 8.47 -1.95
CA TYR A 182 -7.13 8.71 -3.36
C TYR A 182 -7.70 7.54 -4.15
N PHE A 183 -8.56 7.81 -5.14
CA PHE A 183 -9.11 6.74 -5.98
C PHE A 183 -8.87 6.97 -7.47
N THR A 184 -8.60 5.89 -8.17
CA THR A 184 -8.44 5.82 -9.63
C THR A 184 -9.46 4.83 -10.18
N GLU A 185 -10.16 5.23 -11.24
CA GLU A 185 -11.01 4.32 -12.02
C GLU A 185 -10.10 3.47 -12.92
N VAL A 186 -10.28 2.14 -12.89
CA VAL A 186 -9.52 1.18 -13.70
C VAL A 186 -10.40 0.49 -14.73
#